data_AF-A0A397Y9W5-F1
#
_entry.id   AF-A0A397Y9W5-F1
#
_cell.length_a   1.000
_cell.length_b   1.000
_cell.length_c   1.000
_cell.angle_alpha   90.00
_cell.angle_beta   90.00
_cell.angle_gamma   90.00
#
_symmetry.space_group_name_H-M   'P 1'
#
loop_
_entity.id
_entity.type
_entity.pdbx_description
1 polymer ?
#
loop_
_entity_poly.entity_id
_entity_poly.type
_entity_poly.pdbx_seq_one_letter_code
_entity_poly.pdbx_strand_id
1 'polypeptide(L)'
;MRSLQYLPSVAISYRTQRDVNTSLLPRPSPIKTRNYPLPLRAATSTDEIPPNAVRRKTDSNWRGGFSLGVDLGLSKTGIALSKGYTFRPLTVLKSRGQKLETRLLEIAEEEEVDEFIIGLPRSSDGKETVQSNKVRSVAGRLAVQAAERGWRVYVLDEHGTSSEASDRMILMGLGKSERQNREDAFAAVILLERYFSTQGLGAEIILPKSLDLQEKIKNSSPKDPDFLPGKLEEFYRF
;
A
#
# COMPACT_ATOMS: atom_id res chain seq x y z
N MET A 1 42.62 13.05 3.93
CA MET A 1 42.36 13.23 5.38
C MET A 1 41.67 14.56 5.63
N ARG A 2 40.34 14.56 5.78
CA ARG A 2 39.57 15.58 6.49
C ARG A 2 38.42 14.87 7.20
N SER A 3 38.50 14.85 8.53
CA SER A 3 37.60 14.19 9.46
C SER A 3 36.28 14.95 9.57
N LEU A 4 35.16 14.25 9.42
CA LEU A 4 33.83 14.73 9.76
C LEU A 4 33.71 14.82 11.28
N GLN A 5 33.51 16.03 11.80
CA GLN A 5 33.19 16.28 13.20
C GLN A 5 31.69 15.98 13.43
N TYR A 6 31.42 15.00 14.28
CA TYR A 6 30.09 14.70 14.80
C TYR A 6 29.66 15.78 15.80
N LEU A 7 28.47 16.34 15.64
CA LEU A 7 27.82 17.14 16.68
C LEU A 7 27.04 16.23 17.65
N PRO A 8 27.05 16.50 18.96
CA PRO A 8 26.47 15.62 19.97
C PRO A 8 24.94 15.67 20.00
N SER A 9 24.33 14.50 20.25
CA SER A 9 22.90 14.30 20.44
C SER A 9 22.41 14.96 21.73
N VAL A 10 21.36 15.77 21.62
CA VAL A 10 20.66 16.34 22.78
C VAL A 10 19.81 15.24 23.41
N ALA A 11 20.18 14.82 24.63
CA ALA A 11 19.41 13.88 25.44
C ALA A 11 18.19 14.60 26.06
N ILE A 12 16.98 14.15 25.73
CA ILE A 12 15.76 14.58 26.41
C ILE A 12 15.54 13.66 27.61
N SER A 13 15.63 14.24 28.82
CA SER A 13 15.40 13.57 30.10
C SER A 13 13.90 13.35 30.34
N TYR A 14 13.47 12.10 30.51
CA TYR A 14 12.11 11.79 30.97
C TYR A 14 12.00 11.98 32.48
N ARG A 15 11.18 12.95 32.89
CA ARG A 15 10.82 13.20 34.29
C ARG A 15 9.79 12.16 34.73
N THR A 16 10.16 11.33 35.69
CA THR A 16 9.29 10.34 36.33
C THR A 16 8.24 11.04 37.19
N GLN A 17 6.95 10.89 36.88
CA GLN A 17 5.87 11.12 37.85
C GLN A 17 4.67 10.17 37.64
N ARG A 18 4.49 9.36 38.70
CA ARG A 18 3.25 8.99 39.39
C ARG A 18 2.29 8.02 38.71
N ASP A 19 2.02 6.97 39.47
CA ASP A 19 1.00 5.94 39.31
C ASP A 19 -0.34 6.53 38.86
N VAL A 20 -0.73 6.20 37.63
CA VAL A 20 -2.10 6.34 37.15
C VAL A 20 -2.60 4.93 36.87
N ASN A 21 -3.47 4.48 37.77
CA ASN A 21 -4.18 3.21 37.73
C ASN A 21 -4.86 3.03 36.36
N THR A 22 -4.25 2.24 35.48
CA THR A 22 -4.71 2.05 34.10
C THR A 22 -5.75 0.94 34.10
N SER A 23 -7.03 1.33 34.07
CA SER A 23 -8.13 0.42 33.75
C SER A 23 -7.86 -0.26 32.41
N LEU A 24 -7.85 -1.58 32.42
CA LEU A 24 -7.69 -2.47 31.27
C LEU A 24 -8.56 -2.02 30.08
N LEU A 25 -7.92 -1.57 29.01
CA LEU A 25 -8.60 -1.30 27.74
C LEU A 25 -9.12 -2.63 27.14
N PRO A 26 -10.34 -2.67 26.60
CA PRO A 26 -10.86 -3.88 25.97
C PRO A 26 -10.08 -4.19 24.68
N ARG A 27 -9.70 -5.46 24.52
CA ARG A 27 -9.13 -5.99 23.27
C ARG A 27 -10.08 -5.68 22.11
N PRO A 28 -9.60 -5.25 20.93
CA PRO A 28 -10.46 -5.08 19.77
C PRO A 28 -11.09 -6.43 19.41
N SER A 29 -12.42 -6.45 19.32
CA SER A 29 -13.22 -7.59 18.93
C SER A 29 -12.83 -8.06 17.51
N PRO A 30 -12.87 -9.37 17.22
CA PRO A 30 -12.61 -9.86 15.86
C PRO A 30 -13.62 -9.24 14.88
N ILE A 31 -13.09 -8.63 13.82
CA ILE A 31 -13.87 -8.07 12.71
C ILE A 31 -14.72 -9.19 12.11
N LYS A 32 -16.05 -9.01 12.10
CA LYS A 32 -16.98 -9.92 11.44
C LYS A 32 -16.70 -9.92 9.93
N THR A 33 -16.15 -11.01 9.41
CA THR A 33 -16.00 -11.26 7.97
C THR A 33 -17.39 -11.34 7.34
N ARG A 34 -17.80 -10.30 6.60
CA ARG A 34 -18.97 -10.39 5.70
C ARG A 34 -18.51 -11.11 4.42
N ASN A 35 -19.22 -12.17 4.05
CA ASN A 35 -19.00 -12.91 2.81
C ASN A 35 -19.35 -12.00 1.62
N TYR A 36 -18.33 -11.49 0.94
CA TYR A 36 -18.49 -10.89 -0.38
C TYR A 36 -18.44 -12.02 -1.41
N PRO A 37 -19.53 -12.30 -2.15
CA PRO A 37 -19.47 -13.25 -3.24
C PRO A 37 -18.58 -12.66 -4.33
N LEU A 38 -17.41 -13.27 -4.54
CA LEU A 38 -16.50 -12.89 -5.62
C LEU A 38 -17.17 -13.18 -6.97
N PRO A 39 -17.19 -12.24 -7.92
CA PRO A 39 -17.68 -12.53 -9.26
C PRO A 39 -16.81 -13.62 -9.90
N LEU A 40 -17.47 -14.64 -10.45
CA LEU A 40 -16.89 -15.89 -10.99
C LEU A 40 -15.78 -15.69 -12.06
N ARG A 41 -15.60 -14.46 -12.58
CA ARG A 41 -14.56 -14.10 -13.55
C ARG A 41 -13.25 -13.58 -12.94
N ALA A 42 -13.23 -13.18 -11.66
CA ALA A 42 -12.07 -12.58 -11.00
C ALA A 42 -11.14 -13.61 -10.34
N ALA A 43 -11.64 -14.83 -10.11
CA ALA A 43 -10.92 -15.89 -9.40
C ALA A 43 -9.74 -16.47 -10.19
N THR A 44 -9.73 -16.37 -11.53
CA THR A 44 -8.67 -17.00 -12.34
C THR A 44 -7.39 -16.16 -12.46
N SER A 45 -7.42 -14.83 -12.29
CA SER A 45 -6.22 -14.00 -12.49
C SER A 45 -5.46 -13.65 -11.20
N THR A 46 -6.14 -13.64 -10.06
CA THR A 46 -5.54 -13.28 -8.77
C THR A 46 -4.68 -14.41 -8.20
N ASP A 47 -5.04 -15.67 -8.47
CA ASP A 47 -4.24 -16.83 -8.09
C ASP A 47 -2.96 -16.96 -8.94
N GLU A 48 -3.00 -16.56 -10.22
CA GLU A 48 -1.83 -16.58 -11.11
C GLU A 48 -0.83 -15.45 -10.81
N ILE A 49 -1.33 -14.29 -10.35
CA ILE A 49 -0.50 -13.12 -10.05
C ILE A 49 -0.90 -12.61 -8.66
N PRO A 50 -0.45 -13.28 -7.58
CA PRO A 50 -0.86 -12.93 -6.24
C PRO A 50 -0.27 -11.58 -5.82
N PRO A 51 -1.03 -10.75 -5.10
CA PRO A 51 -0.56 -9.48 -4.56
C PRO A 51 0.45 -9.72 -3.41
N ASN A 52 1.34 -8.77 -3.10
CA ASN A 52 2.41 -8.95 -2.09
C ASN A 52 1.90 -9.40 -0.71
N ALA A 53 0.72 -8.93 -0.30
CA ALA A 53 0.11 -9.34 0.97
C ALA A 53 -0.24 -10.84 1.00
N VAL A 54 -0.65 -11.42 -0.14
CA VAL A 54 -0.90 -12.87 -0.29
C VAL A 54 0.42 -13.63 -0.34
N ARG A 55 1.37 -13.19 -1.19
CA ARG A 55 2.69 -13.85 -1.33
C ARG A 55 3.39 -14.04 0.01
N ARG A 56 3.35 -13.02 0.87
CA ARG A 56 3.97 -13.06 2.18
C ARG A 56 3.34 -14.07 3.15
N LYS A 57 2.05 -14.41 2.97
CA LYS A 57 1.39 -15.45 3.76
C LYS A 57 1.76 -16.84 3.26
N THR A 58 1.86 -17.00 1.93
CA THR A 58 1.99 -18.31 1.29
C THR A 58 3.44 -18.76 1.11
N ASP A 59 4.38 -17.83 1.04
CA ASP A 59 5.80 -18.11 0.84
C ASP A 59 6.61 -17.62 2.05
N SER A 60 7.18 -18.57 2.81
CA SER A 60 8.01 -18.30 3.99
C SER A 60 9.35 -17.63 3.64
N ASN A 61 9.80 -17.73 2.39
CA ASN A 61 11.05 -17.12 1.90
C ASN A 61 10.83 -15.74 1.29
N TRP A 62 9.57 -15.29 1.13
CA TRP A 62 9.24 -13.99 0.59
C TRP A 62 9.65 -12.87 1.56
N ARG A 63 10.76 -12.18 1.26
CA ARG A 63 11.27 -11.07 2.10
C ARG A 63 10.57 -9.74 1.87
N GLY A 64 9.57 -9.71 0.98
CA GLY A 64 8.68 -8.58 0.76
C GLY A 64 9.04 -7.79 -0.50
N GLY A 65 7.99 -7.35 -1.20
CA GLY A 65 8.09 -6.33 -2.25
C GLY A 65 7.59 -4.98 -1.76
N PHE A 66 7.89 -3.93 -2.51
CA PHE A 66 7.40 -2.58 -2.23
C PHE A 66 6.00 -2.40 -2.84
N SER A 67 5.05 -1.96 -2.02
CA SER A 67 3.68 -1.66 -2.46
C SER A 67 3.40 -0.16 -2.28
N LEU A 68 3.00 0.49 -3.36
CA LEU A 68 2.61 1.91 -3.37
C LEU A 68 1.10 2.04 -3.20
N GLY A 69 0.68 2.63 -2.08
CA GLY A 69 -0.72 2.94 -1.79
C GLY A 69 -1.11 4.26 -2.45
N VAL A 70 -2.22 4.25 -3.18
CA VAL A 70 -2.74 5.42 -3.91
C VAL A 70 -4.21 5.65 -3.56
N ASP A 71 -4.47 6.73 -2.84
CA ASP A 71 -5.82 7.19 -2.49
C ASP A 71 -6.26 8.28 -3.48
N LEU A 72 -7.13 7.93 -4.44
CA LEU A 72 -7.58 8.82 -5.51
C LEU A 72 -8.78 9.67 -5.08
N GLY A 73 -8.51 10.67 -4.23
CA GLY A 73 -9.48 11.70 -3.88
C GLY A 73 -9.90 12.58 -5.08
N LEU A 74 -10.89 13.46 -4.88
CA LEU A 74 -11.42 14.33 -5.95
C LEU A 74 -10.44 15.43 -6.41
N SER A 75 -9.74 16.06 -5.47
CA SER A 75 -8.83 17.20 -5.70
C SER A 75 -7.36 16.86 -5.43
N LYS A 76 -7.09 16.01 -4.43
CA LYS A 76 -5.77 15.49 -4.07
C LYS A 76 -5.67 13.98 -4.28
N THR A 77 -4.44 13.48 -4.37
CA THR A 77 -4.12 12.05 -4.39
C THR A 77 -3.10 11.77 -3.29
N GLY A 78 -3.48 10.99 -2.29
CA GLY A 78 -2.59 10.56 -1.22
C GLY A 78 -1.70 9.42 -1.68
N ILE A 79 -0.41 9.48 -1.34
CA ILE A 79 0.57 8.44 -1.69
C ILE A 79 1.24 7.94 -0.42
N ALA A 80 1.34 6.63 -0.29
CA ALA A 80 2.06 5.94 0.78
C ALA A 80 2.91 4.80 0.22
N LEU A 81 3.97 4.43 0.95
CA LEU A 81 4.82 3.30 0.61
C LEU A 81 4.77 2.26 1.72
N SER A 82 4.90 1.00 1.33
CA SER A 82 5.14 -0.08 2.27
C SER A 82 6.16 -1.09 1.77
N LYS A 83 6.90 -1.68 2.72
CA LYS A 83 7.63 -2.94 2.55
C LYS A 83 7.11 -3.89 3.62
N GLY A 84 6.20 -4.77 3.25
CA GLY A 84 5.48 -5.61 4.22
C GLY A 84 4.61 -4.79 5.18
N TYR A 85 4.74 -5.02 6.50
CA TYR A 85 3.95 -4.32 7.54
C TYR A 85 4.56 -2.97 7.97
N THR A 86 5.57 -2.48 7.27
CA THR A 86 6.15 -1.15 7.51
C THR A 86 5.54 -0.17 6.53
N PHE A 87 4.76 0.78 7.04
CA PHE A 87 4.01 1.77 6.25
C PHE A 87 4.54 3.17 6.52
N ARG A 88 4.67 4.00 5.48
CA ARG A 88 4.97 5.42 5.64
C ARG A 88 4.19 6.28 4.64
N PRO A 89 3.65 7.44 5.05
CA PRO A 89 3.13 8.41 4.09
C PRO A 89 4.30 8.95 3.26
N LEU A 90 4.12 9.07 1.94
CA LEU A 90 5.11 9.65 1.03
C LEU A 90 4.82 11.11 0.75
N THR A 91 3.71 11.37 0.07
CA THR A 91 3.40 12.70 -0.44
C THR A 91 1.92 12.82 -0.82
N VAL A 92 1.50 14.03 -1.17
CA VAL A 92 0.16 14.32 -1.71
C VAL A 92 0.31 15.02 -3.05
N LEU A 93 -0.21 14.40 -4.11
CA LEU A 93 -0.21 14.96 -5.45
C LEU A 93 -1.48 15.77 -5.71
N LYS A 94 -1.33 16.90 -6.39
CA LYS A 94 -2.46 17.75 -6.85
C LYS A 94 -2.72 17.61 -8.36
N SER A 95 -1.93 16.79 -9.06
CA SER A 95 -2.05 16.54 -10.49
C SER A 95 -3.24 15.61 -10.82
N ARG A 96 -3.66 15.61 -12.08
CA ARG A 96 -4.80 14.84 -12.60
C ARG A 96 -4.50 14.26 -13.98
N GLY A 97 -5.28 13.23 -14.35
CA GLY A 97 -5.18 12.57 -15.66
C GLY A 97 -3.77 12.06 -15.93
N GLN A 98 -3.29 12.24 -17.16
CA GLN A 98 -1.98 11.73 -17.58
C GLN A 98 -0.83 12.24 -16.69
N LYS A 99 -0.87 13.50 -16.24
CA LYS A 99 0.18 14.05 -15.36
C LYS A 99 0.26 13.34 -14.00
N LEU A 100 -0.88 12.85 -13.50
CA LEU A 100 -0.91 12.04 -12.29
C LEU A 100 -0.28 10.68 -12.55
N GLU A 101 -0.70 10.02 -13.63
CA GLU A 101 -0.19 8.69 -14.01
C GLU A 101 1.32 8.70 -14.24
N THR A 102 1.85 9.68 -14.97
CA THR A 102 3.30 9.85 -15.14
C THR A 102 4.01 10.03 -13.81
N ARG A 103 3.48 10.88 -12.91
CA ARG A 103 4.13 11.10 -11.61
C ARG A 103 4.09 9.86 -10.71
N LEU A 104 3.03 9.05 -10.81
CA LEU A 104 2.94 7.77 -10.09
C LEU A 104 4.01 6.78 -10.57
N LEU A 105 4.25 6.70 -11.88
CA LEU A 105 5.28 5.84 -12.46
C LEU A 105 6.69 6.31 -12.08
N GLU A 106 6.94 7.63 -12.07
CA GLU A 106 8.21 8.18 -11.60
C GLU A 106 8.47 7.83 -10.13
N ILE A 107 7.49 8.02 -9.25
CA ILE A 107 7.61 7.65 -7.84
C ILE A 107 7.83 6.15 -7.68
N ALA A 108 7.14 5.33 -8.48
CA ALA A 108 7.30 3.88 -8.43
C ALA A 108 8.70 3.42 -8.85
N GLU A 109 9.30 4.06 -9.85
CA GLU A 109 10.70 3.82 -10.22
C GLU A 109 11.65 4.29 -9.10
N GLU A 110 11.46 5.51 -8.57
CA GLU A 110 12.28 6.10 -7.51
C GLU A 110 12.29 5.26 -6.22
N GLU A 111 11.16 4.63 -5.88
CA GLU A 111 10.94 3.87 -4.65
C GLU A 111 10.97 2.35 -4.87
N GLU A 112 11.41 1.88 -6.05
CA GLU A 112 11.55 0.46 -6.41
C GLU A 112 10.26 -0.36 -6.18
N VAL A 113 9.11 0.22 -6.52
CA VAL A 113 7.78 -0.36 -6.31
C VAL A 113 7.53 -1.56 -7.23
N ASP A 114 6.93 -2.61 -6.69
CA ASP A 114 6.53 -3.81 -7.45
C ASP A 114 5.02 -3.84 -7.78
N GLU A 115 4.22 -3.14 -6.99
CA GLU A 115 2.77 -3.09 -7.16
C GLU A 115 2.14 -1.79 -6.64
N PHE A 116 1.05 -1.41 -7.29
CA PHE A 116 0.18 -0.33 -6.87
C PHE A 116 -1.08 -0.90 -6.21
N ILE A 117 -1.47 -0.34 -5.06
CA ILE A 117 -2.73 -0.62 -4.39
C ILE A 117 -3.56 0.66 -4.43
N ILE A 118 -4.58 0.67 -5.28
CA ILE A 118 -5.41 1.85 -5.52
C ILE A 118 -6.73 1.71 -4.77
N GLY A 119 -7.05 2.70 -3.95
CA GLY A 119 -8.31 2.76 -3.23
C GLY A 119 -9.49 2.93 -4.20
N LEU A 120 -10.52 2.09 -4.04
CA LEU A 120 -11.72 2.10 -4.84
C LEU A 120 -12.91 2.56 -3.97
N PRO A 121 -13.41 3.79 -4.16
CA PRO A 121 -14.53 4.31 -3.39
C PRO A 121 -15.75 3.47 -3.70
N ARG A 122 -16.40 2.90 -2.69
CA ARG A 122 -17.69 2.23 -2.81
C ARG A 122 -18.72 2.89 -1.91
N SER A 123 -19.97 2.84 -2.35
CA SER A 123 -21.09 3.29 -1.52
C SER A 123 -21.25 2.40 -0.28
N SER A 124 -22.02 2.86 0.71
CA SER A 124 -22.29 2.11 1.95
C SER A 124 -22.99 0.77 1.72
N ASP A 125 -23.66 0.60 0.58
CA ASP A 125 -24.26 -0.67 0.13
C ASP A 125 -23.31 -1.51 -0.76
N GLY A 126 -22.05 -1.10 -0.91
CA GLY A 126 -21.00 -1.83 -1.63
C GLY A 126 -21.04 -1.70 -3.15
N LYS A 127 -21.89 -0.83 -3.70
CA LYS A 127 -22.03 -0.64 -5.16
C LYS A 127 -20.97 0.31 -5.72
N GLU A 128 -20.69 0.16 -7.00
CA GLU A 128 -19.87 1.11 -7.73
C GLU A 128 -20.61 2.44 -7.93
N THR A 129 -19.84 3.51 -7.85
CA THR A 129 -20.27 4.89 -7.98
C THR A 129 -19.61 5.52 -9.21
N VAL A 130 -20.04 6.74 -9.55
CA VAL A 130 -19.38 7.55 -10.59
C VAL A 130 -17.89 7.76 -10.27
N GLN A 131 -17.53 7.86 -8.99
CA GLN A 131 -16.14 8.00 -8.57
C GLN A 131 -15.37 6.67 -8.76
N SER A 132 -15.99 5.53 -8.47
CA SER A 132 -15.40 4.20 -8.70
C SER A 132 -15.03 4.02 -10.17
N ASN A 133 -15.93 4.42 -11.08
CA ASN A 133 -15.67 4.36 -12.53
C ASN A 133 -14.48 5.22 -12.95
N LYS A 134 -14.35 6.43 -12.38
CA LYS A 134 -13.20 7.31 -12.64
C LYS A 134 -11.89 6.69 -12.14
N VAL A 135 -11.92 6.14 -10.93
CA VAL A 135 -10.77 5.42 -10.35
C VAL A 135 -10.36 4.24 -11.22
N ARG A 136 -11.31 3.38 -11.63
CA ARG A 136 -11.03 2.26 -12.52
C ARG A 136 -10.46 2.69 -13.87
N SER A 137 -10.93 3.81 -14.42
CA SER A 137 -10.39 4.36 -15.66
C SER A 137 -8.93 4.80 -15.52
N VAL A 138 -8.59 5.53 -14.45
CA VAL A 138 -7.20 5.93 -14.15
C VAL A 138 -6.33 4.70 -13.88
N ALA A 139 -6.81 3.76 -13.07
CA ALA A 139 -6.12 2.51 -12.77
C ALA A 139 -5.84 1.68 -14.04
N GLY A 140 -6.80 1.63 -14.97
CA GLY A 140 -6.63 0.94 -16.26
C GLY A 140 -5.55 1.56 -17.14
N ARG A 141 -5.49 2.89 -17.24
CA ARG A 141 -4.42 3.58 -18.01
C ARG A 141 -3.06 3.42 -17.34
N LEU A 142 -3.01 3.51 -16.01
CA LEU A 142 -1.80 3.27 -15.24
C LEU A 142 -1.33 1.83 -15.42
N ALA A 143 -2.22 0.84 -15.35
CA ALA A 143 -1.89 -0.58 -15.48
C ALA A 143 -1.20 -0.91 -16.81
N VAL A 144 -1.62 -0.28 -17.91
CA VAL A 144 -0.96 -0.46 -19.22
C VAL A 144 0.50 -0.01 -19.15
N GLN A 145 0.76 1.20 -18.64
CA GLN A 145 2.11 1.76 -18.56
C GLN A 145 2.97 1.02 -17.51
N ALA A 146 2.38 0.68 -16.36
CA ALA A 146 3.01 -0.07 -15.29
C ALA A 146 3.44 -1.47 -15.75
N ALA A 147 2.62 -2.13 -16.57
CA ALA A 147 2.93 -3.44 -17.12
C ALA A 147 4.17 -3.43 -18.03
N GLU A 148 4.47 -2.31 -18.70
CA GLU A 148 5.72 -2.17 -19.47
C GLU A 148 6.96 -2.25 -18.58
N ARG A 149 6.83 -2.00 -17.27
CA ARG A 149 7.88 -2.16 -16.27
C ARG A 149 7.75 -3.47 -15.48
N GLY A 150 6.67 -4.23 -15.71
CA GLY A 150 6.35 -5.43 -14.95
C GLY A 150 5.60 -5.18 -13.64
N TRP A 151 5.23 -3.93 -13.36
CA TRP A 151 4.53 -3.59 -12.12
C TRP A 151 3.05 -3.99 -12.18
N ARG A 152 2.55 -4.48 -11.06
CA ARG A 152 1.16 -4.93 -10.92
C ARG A 152 0.28 -3.80 -10.39
N VAL A 153 -0.95 -3.71 -10.86
CA VAL A 153 -1.92 -2.73 -10.36
C VAL A 153 -3.13 -3.48 -9.80
N TYR A 154 -3.42 -3.25 -8.53
CA TYR A 154 -4.61 -3.76 -7.86
C TYR A 154 -5.50 -2.61 -7.42
N VAL A 155 -6.81 -2.85 -7.42
CA VAL A 155 -7.78 -1.96 -6.77
C VAL A 155 -8.34 -2.65 -5.53
N LEU A 156 -8.61 -1.89 -4.47
CA LEU A 156 -9.12 -2.39 -3.20
C LEU A 156 -10.21 -1.47 -2.66
N ASP A 157 -11.30 -2.06 -2.14
CA ASP A 157 -12.39 -1.31 -1.51
C ASP A 157 -11.90 -0.49 -0.29
N GLU A 158 -12.09 0.82 -0.37
CA GLU A 158 -11.60 1.80 0.61
C GLU A 158 -12.66 2.27 1.62
N HIS A 159 -13.84 1.63 1.68
CA HIS A 159 -14.92 2.13 2.54
C HIS A 159 -14.47 2.30 4.02
N GLY A 160 -14.58 3.52 4.56
CA GLY A 160 -14.26 3.86 5.95
C GLY A 160 -12.83 4.31 6.25
N THR A 161 -11.91 4.32 5.26
CA THR A 161 -10.50 4.72 5.48
C THR A 161 -10.35 6.18 5.92
N SER A 162 -11.20 7.09 5.44
CA SER A 162 -11.10 8.52 5.77
C SER A 162 -11.40 8.82 7.25
N SER A 163 -12.37 8.12 7.85
CA SER A 163 -12.68 8.28 9.28
C SER A 163 -11.52 7.79 10.14
N GLU A 164 -10.99 6.61 9.82
CA GLU A 164 -9.83 6.02 10.49
C GLU A 164 -8.58 6.92 10.39
N ALA A 165 -8.40 7.62 9.25
CA ALA A 165 -7.31 8.57 9.06
C ALA A 165 -7.41 9.77 9.99
N SER A 166 -8.59 10.37 10.08
CA SER A 166 -8.85 11.51 10.95
C SER A 166 -8.58 11.16 12.42
N ASP A 167 -9.10 10.02 12.88
CA ASP A 167 -8.94 9.55 14.26
C ASP A 167 -7.47 9.31 14.61
N ARG A 168 -6.71 8.68 13.71
CA ARG A 168 -5.28 8.44 13.90
C ARG A 168 -4.48 9.74 14.01
N MET A 169 -4.76 10.71 13.15
CA MET A 169 -4.06 11.99 13.19
C MET A 169 -4.35 12.77 14.48
N ILE A 170 -5.57 12.64 15.04
CA ILE A 170 -5.91 13.20 16.35
C ILE A 170 -5.07 12.53 17.45
N LEU A 171 -4.98 11.20 17.45
CA LEU A 171 -4.17 10.45 18.42
C LEU A 171 -2.68 10.79 18.34
N MET A 172 -2.16 11.10 17.15
CA MET A 172 -0.78 11.57 16.95
C MET A 172 -0.53 13.02 17.42
N GLY A 173 -1.57 13.73 17.89
CA GLY A 173 -1.45 15.10 18.37
C GLY A 173 -1.24 16.14 17.27
N LEU A 174 -1.56 15.82 16.00
CA LEU A 174 -1.35 16.75 14.88
C LEU A 174 -2.31 17.94 14.95
N GLY A 175 -1.76 19.14 14.73
CA GLY A 175 -2.56 20.36 14.65
C GLY A 175 -3.55 20.33 13.49
N LYS A 176 -4.69 21.04 13.60
CA LYS A 176 -5.75 21.02 12.57
C LYS A 176 -5.26 21.29 11.15
N SER A 177 -4.34 22.25 10.99
CA SER A 177 -3.76 22.59 9.68
C SER A 177 -2.86 21.48 9.13
N GLU A 178 -2.04 20.87 9.97
CA GLU A 178 -1.19 19.73 9.58
C GLU A 178 -2.03 18.52 9.18
N ARG A 179 -3.11 18.26 9.92
CA ARG A 179 -4.07 17.20 9.58
C ARG A 179 -4.65 17.43 8.19
N GLN A 180 -5.15 18.63 7.90
CA GLN A 180 -5.75 18.94 6.59
C GLN A 180 -4.78 18.77 5.41
N ASN A 181 -3.48 19.01 5.64
CA ASN A 181 -2.45 18.89 4.62
C ASN A 181 -1.98 17.45 4.40
N ARG A 182 -2.07 16.60 5.43
CA ARG A 182 -1.55 15.22 5.41
C ARG A 182 -2.64 14.15 5.33
N GLU A 183 -3.90 14.53 5.50
CA GLU A 183 -5.07 13.65 5.52
C GLU A 183 -5.06 12.63 4.38
N ASP A 184 -4.87 13.09 3.14
CA ASP A 184 -4.87 12.20 1.96
C ASP A 184 -3.71 11.18 2.02
N ALA A 185 -2.50 11.60 2.42
CA ALA A 185 -1.37 10.68 2.55
C ALA A 185 -1.57 9.66 3.69
N PHE A 186 -2.25 10.05 4.78
CA PHE A 186 -2.63 9.12 5.84
C PHE A 186 -3.74 8.16 5.42
N ALA A 187 -4.69 8.60 4.59
CA ALA A 187 -5.68 7.72 3.99
C ALA A 187 -5.00 6.61 3.15
N ALA A 188 -3.98 6.96 2.37
CA ALA A 188 -3.18 5.98 1.62
C ALA A 188 -2.40 5.00 2.51
N VAL A 189 -1.93 5.44 3.70
CA VAL A 189 -1.32 4.54 4.69
C VAL A 189 -2.34 3.53 5.21
N ILE A 190 -3.54 3.98 5.54
CA ILE A 190 -4.61 3.11 6.06
C ILE A 190 -5.10 2.13 5.01
N LEU A 191 -5.15 2.55 3.73
CA LEU A 191 -5.40 1.65 2.62
C LEU A 191 -4.39 0.48 2.60
N LEU A 192 -3.09 0.77 2.72
CA LEU A 192 -2.05 -0.26 2.75
C LEU A 192 -2.14 -1.14 4.00
N GLU A 193 -2.37 -0.57 5.17
CA GLU A 193 -2.56 -1.34 6.39
C GLU A 193 -3.74 -2.30 6.29
N ARG A 194 -4.88 -1.82 5.76
CA ARG A 194 -6.04 -2.66 5.48
C ARG A 194 -5.66 -3.78 4.53
N TYR A 195 -5.06 -3.45 3.39
CA TYR A 195 -4.60 -4.41 2.40
C TYR A 195 -3.72 -5.53 3.01
N PHE A 196 -2.74 -5.19 3.84
CA PHE A 196 -1.87 -6.19 4.46
C PHE A 196 -2.53 -6.93 5.65
N SER A 197 -3.41 -6.28 6.41
CA SER A 197 -4.13 -6.91 7.53
C SER A 197 -5.18 -7.91 7.05
N THR A 198 -5.82 -7.63 5.92
CA THR A 198 -6.76 -8.55 5.24
C THR A 198 -6.05 -9.54 4.32
N GLN A 199 -4.71 -9.54 4.30
CA GLN A 199 -3.90 -10.46 3.49
C GLN A 199 -4.24 -10.37 2.00
N GLY A 200 -4.53 -9.16 1.51
CA GLY A 200 -4.93 -8.92 0.12
C GLY A 200 -6.36 -9.33 -0.23
N LEU A 201 -7.18 -9.74 0.74
CA LEU A 201 -8.57 -10.10 0.48
C LEU A 201 -9.34 -8.90 -0.12
N GLY A 202 -9.96 -9.13 -1.27
CA GLY A 202 -10.70 -8.11 -2.02
C GLY A 202 -9.84 -7.24 -2.94
N ALA A 203 -8.53 -7.48 -3.02
CA ALA A 203 -7.68 -6.85 -4.03
C ALA A 203 -7.96 -7.45 -5.42
N GLU A 204 -8.45 -6.62 -6.33
CA GLU A 204 -8.75 -7.02 -7.71
C GLU A 204 -7.61 -6.53 -8.63
N ILE A 205 -6.95 -7.44 -9.35
CA ILE A 205 -5.91 -7.05 -10.32
C ILE A 205 -6.54 -6.39 -11.56
N ILE A 206 -5.92 -5.31 -12.03
CA ILE A 206 -6.26 -4.64 -13.29
C ILE A 206 -5.26 -5.09 -14.36
N LEU A 207 -5.71 -5.95 -15.28
CA LEU A 207 -4.88 -6.45 -16.37
C LEU A 207 -5.04 -5.63 -17.65
N PRO A 208 -3.94 -5.26 -18.33
CA PRO A 208 -3.99 -4.75 -19.69
C PRO A 208 -4.63 -5.75 -20.65
N LYS A 209 -5.25 -5.27 -21.73
CA LYS A 209 -5.81 -6.14 -22.78
C LYS A 209 -4.74 -6.87 -23.60
N SER A 210 -3.53 -6.32 -23.68
CA SER A 210 -2.41 -6.93 -24.41
C SER A 210 -1.89 -8.16 -23.66
N LEU A 211 -1.82 -9.30 -24.36
CA LEU A 211 -1.29 -10.56 -23.80
C LEU A 211 0.20 -10.42 -23.47
N ASP A 212 1.00 -9.78 -24.32
CA ASP A 212 2.43 -9.57 -24.08
C ASP A 212 2.68 -8.81 -22.78
N LEU A 213 1.84 -7.82 -22.47
CA LEU A 213 1.92 -7.08 -21.21
C LEU A 213 1.51 -7.95 -20.01
N GLN A 214 0.50 -8.83 -20.18
CA GLN A 214 0.12 -9.78 -19.13
C GLN A 214 1.25 -10.78 -18.85
N GLU A 215 1.89 -11.31 -19.89
CA GLU A 215 3.06 -12.20 -19.76
C GLU A 215 4.24 -11.47 -19.10
N LYS A 216 4.46 -10.21 -19.45
CA LYS A 216 5.48 -9.39 -18.80
C LYS A 216 5.24 -9.23 -17.30
N ILE A 217 3.99 -9.01 -16.87
CA ILE A 217 3.61 -8.96 -15.44
C ILE A 217 3.86 -10.32 -14.76
N LYS A 218 3.52 -11.43 -15.43
CA LYS A 218 3.75 -12.78 -14.88
C LYS A 218 5.24 -13.09 -14.70
N ASN A 219 6.07 -12.69 -15.67
CA ASN A 219 7.49 -13.02 -15.71
C ASN A 219 8.37 -12.04 -14.91
N SER A 220 7.86 -10.84 -14.62
CA SER A 220 8.49 -9.89 -13.70
C SER A 220 8.20 -10.29 -12.24
N SER A 221 8.71 -11.45 -11.84
CA SER A 221 8.83 -11.74 -10.42
C SER A 221 9.77 -10.69 -9.79
N PRO A 222 9.41 -10.08 -8.65
CA PRO A 222 10.29 -9.15 -7.96
C PRO A 222 11.63 -9.82 -7.72
N LYS A 223 12.67 -9.22 -8.29
CA LYS A 223 14.05 -9.61 -7.98
C LYS A 223 14.33 -9.01 -6.61
N ASP A 224 14.10 -9.78 -5.55
CA ASP A 224 14.63 -9.40 -4.25
C ASP A 224 16.17 -9.35 -4.38
N PRO A 225 16.82 -8.17 -4.29
CA PRO A 225 18.28 -8.10 -4.37
C PRO A 225 18.96 -8.81 -3.20
N ASP A 226 18.23 -9.04 -2.10
CA ASP A 226 18.69 -9.83 -0.95
C ASP A 226 18.44 -11.34 -1.15
N PHE A 227 17.78 -11.75 -2.24
CA PHE A 227 17.52 -13.14 -2.61
C PHE A 227 18.59 -13.64 -3.60
N LEU A 228 19.64 -14.25 -3.05
CA LEU A 228 20.61 -15.05 -3.80
C LEU A 228 20.27 -16.54 -3.59
N PRO A 229 19.49 -17.18 -4.49
CA PRO A 229 19.08 -18.57 -4.32
C PRO A 229 20.29 -19.53 -4.26
N GLY A 230 21.43 -19.15 -4.86
CA GLY A 230 22.67 -19.93 -4.83
C GLY A 230 23.48 -19.87 -3.52
N LYS A 231 23.13 -19.01 -2.55
CA LYS A 231 23.89 -18.92 -1.28
C LYS A 231 23.41 -19.88 -0.20
N LEU A 232 22.27 -20.54 -0.35
CA LEU A 232 21.77 -21.50 0.65
C LEU A 232 22.59 -22.79 0.71
N GLU A 233 23.19 -23.24 -0.40
CA GLU A 233 24.00 -24.47 -0.40
C GLU A 233 25.41 -24.29 0.18
N GLU A 234 25.94 -23.06 0.24
CA GLU A 234 27.25 -22.80 0.85
C GLU A 234 27.21 -22.74 2.39
N PHE A 235 26.03 -22.49 2.99
CA PHE A 235 25.88 -22.38 4.45
C PHE A 235 25.57 -23.70 5.16
N TYR A 236 25.31 -24.78 4.42
CA TYR A 236 24.99 -26.11 4.96
C TYR A 236 26.05 -27.19 4.65
N ARG A 237 27.26 -26.81 4.25
CA ARG A 237 28.41 -27.72 4.30
C ARG A 237 29.18 -27.52 5.60
N PHE A 238 28.78 -28.28 6.62
CA PHE A 238 29.65 -28.67 7.74
C PHE A 238 29.70 -30.19 7.80
#